data_AF-A0AAU7ZTJ5-F1
#
_entry.id   AF-A0AAU7ZTJ5-F1
#
_cell.length_a   1.000
_cell.length_b   1.000
_cell.length_c   1.000
_cell.angle_alpha   90.00
_cell.angle_beta   90.00
_cell.angle_gamma   90.00
#
_symmetry.space_group_name_H-M   'P 1'
#
loop_
_entity.id
_entity.type
_entity.pdbx_description
1 polymer ?
#
loop_
_entity_poly.entity_id
_entity_poly.type
_entity_poly.pdbx_seq_one_letter_code
_entity_poly.pdbx_strand_id
1 'polypeptide(L)'
;MTLLNAPEFDSRRETRNRNLLIAFGVLVALAVVIGVGGYLLGHGWFLSNLPAEHKVSNFFSALEAKDYGKAFAIYTNDPDWQQHPERHKDYPLQRFTEDWTTASPVGEPIRSHHVDISKTDGTGAFGSGIIVAVRVNGDHKLFMWYERKDGTLTEPAPHMLQYD
;
A
#
# COMPACT_ATOMS: atom_id res chain seq x y z
N MET A 1 -31.44 32.73 -39.86
CA MET A 1 -32.15 31.67 -39.11
C MET A 1 -33.25 32.35 -38.31
N THR A 2 -34.51 32.08 -38.63
CA THR A 2 -35.69 32.61 -37.93
C THR A 2 -36.15 31.60 -36.87
N LEU A 3 -36.84 32.05 -35.81
CA LEU A 3 -37.44 31.19 -34.77
C LEU A 3 -38.39 30.10 -35.32
N LEU A 4 -38.77 30.20 -36.60
CA LEU A 4 -39.68 29.31 -37.31
C LEU A 4 -39.07 27.94 -37.71
N ASN A 5 -37.76 27.73 -37.56
CA ASN A 5 -37.08 26.46 -37.87
C ASN A 5 -36.36 25.83 -36.66
N ALA A 6 -36.83 26.08 -35.44
CA ALA A 6 -36.27 25.43 -34.26
C ALA A 6 -36.68 23.94 -34.25
N PRO A 7 -35.75 23.00 -34.07
CA PRO A 7 -36.10 21.59 -33.89
C PRO A 7 -37.00 21.42 -32.66
N GLU A 8 -37.92 20.45 -32.71
CA GLU A 8 -38.80 20.14 -31.57
C GLU A 8 -37.99 19.83 -30.31
N PHE A 9 -38.48 20.31 -29.17
CA PHE A 9 -37.84 20.09 -27.89
C PHE A 9 -37.94 18.61 -27.47
N ASP A 10 -36.79 17.93 -27.45
CA ASP A 10 -36.67 16.57 -26.93
C ASP A 10 -36.36 16.60 -25.43
N SER A 11 -37.42 16.47 -24.62
CA SER A 11 -37.35 16.43 -23.16
C SER A 11 -36.53 15.24 -22.62
N ARG A 12 -36.48 14.11 -23.35
CA ARG A 12 -35.70 12.92 -22.95
C ARG A 12 -34.22 13.17 -23.14
N ARG A 13 -33.84 13.77 -24.27
CA ARG A 13 -32.46 14.18 -24.54
C ARG A 13 -31.97 15.19 -23.52
N GLU A 14 -32.78 16.19 -23.18
CA GLU A 14 -32.40 17.21 -22.21
C GLU A 14 -32.23 16.63 -20.80
N THR A 15 -33.16 15.78 -20.37
CA THR A 15 -33.05 15.08 -19.09
C THR A 15 -31.80 14.20 -19.03
N ARG A 16 -31.49 13.47 -20.11
CA ARG A 16 -30.27 12.66 -20.20
C ARG A 16 -29.02 13.53 -20.09
N ASN A 17 -28.95 14.64 -20.84
CA ASN A 17 -27.81 15.54 -20.82
C ASN A 17 -27.60 16.14 -19.42
N ARG A 18 -28.67 16.61 -18.78
CA ARG A 18 -28.63 17.12 -17.41
C ARG A 18 -28.12 16.05 -16.44
N ASN A 19 -28.66 14.83 -16.51
CA ASN A 19 -28.24 13.74 -15.64
C ASN A 19 -26.78 13.35 -15.87
N LEU A 20 -26.30 13.35 -17.13
CA LEU A 20 -24.90 13.11 -17.45
C LEU A 20 -23.98 14.21 -16.91
N LEU A 21 -24.38 15.48 -17.02
CA LEU A 21 -23.63 16.60 -16.44
C LEU A 21 -23.54 16.51 -14.91
N ILE A 22 -24.65 16.16 -14.25
CA ILE A 22 -24.67 15.94 -12.80
C ILE A 22 -23.78 14.75 -12.44
N ALA A 23 -23.92 13.63 -13.13
CA ALA A 23 -23.11 12.43 -12.87
C ALA A 23 -21.61 12.70 -13.06
N PHE A 24 -21.24 13.45 -14.11
CA PHE A 24 -19.86 13.86 -14.35
C PHE A 24 -19.35 14.78 -13.22
N GLY A 25 -20.14 15.78 -12.81
CA GLY A 25 -19.78 16.67 -11.71
C GLY A 25 -19.56 15.91 -10.40
N VAL A 26 -20.45 14.95 -10.08
CA VAL A 26 -20.30 14.08 -8.91
C VAL A 26 -19.04 13.22 -9.01
N LEU A 27 -18.77 12.63 -10.18
CA LEU A 27 -17.58 11.79 -10.39
C LEU A 27 -16.28 12.59 -10.20
N VAL A 28 -16.21 13.82 -10.74
CA VAL A 28 -15.05 14.70 -10.54
C VAL A 28 -14.89 15.07 -9.06
N ALA A 29 -15.98 15.42 -8.37
CA ALA A 29 -15.93 15.72 -6.95
C ALA A 29 -15.42 14.53 -6.13
N LEU A 30 -15.91 13.32 -6.40
CA LEU A 30 -15.44 12.09 -5.75
C LEU A 30 -13.96 11.82 -6.05
N ALA A 31 -13.53 11.99 -7.30
CA ALA A 31 -12.13 11.80 -7.67
C ALA A 31 -11.20 12.77 -6.93
N VAL A 32 -11.59 14.03 -6.76
CA VAL A 32 -10.83 15.00 -5.96
C VAL A 32 -10.78 14.59 -4.49
N VAL A 33 -11.93 14.24 -3.89
CA VAL A 33 -11.98 13.84 -2.48
C VAL A 33 -11.15 12.57 -2.21
N ILE A 34 -11.26 11.54 -3.06
CA ILE A 34 -10.53 10.28 -2.87
C ILE A 34 -9.04 10.48 -3.22
N GLY A 35 -8.74 11.19 -4.30
CA GLY A 35 -7.37 11.45 -4.74
C GLY A 35 -6.58 12.26 -3.72
N VAL A 36 -7.09 13.43 -3.37
CA VAL A 36 -6.46 14.35 -2.41
C VAL A 36 -6.55 13.78 -0.99
N GLY A 37 -7.68 13.19 -0.62
CA GLY A 37 -7.85 12.57 0.70
C GLY A 37 -6.84 11.45 0.93
N GLY A 38 -6.64 10.54 -0.04
CA GLY A 38 -5.62 9.51 0.05
C GLY A 38 -4.21 10.08 0.19
N TYR A 39 -3.88 11.14 -0.55
CA TYR A 39 -2.58 11.81 -0.44
C TYR A 39 -2.38 12.45 0.93
N LEU A 40 -3.35 13.23 1.42
CA LEU A 40 -3.27 13.94 2.70
C LEU A 40 -3.24 12.99 3.90
N LEU A 41 -3.93 11.85 3.81
CA LEU A 41 -3.92 10.82 4.85
C LEU A 41 -2.69 9.91 4.80
N GLY A 42 -1.78 10.09 3.83
CA GLY A 42 -0.56 9.31 3.75
C GLY A 42 -0.75 7.90 3.18
N HIS A 43 -1.79 7.65 2.38
CA HIS A 43 -2.05 6.38 1.70
C HIS A 43 -1.79 6.44 0.18
N GLY A 44 -1.13 7.52 -0.26
CA GLY A 44 -0.86 7.82 -1.66
C GLY A 44 -2.09 8.32 -2.43
N TRP A 45 -1.85 8.80 -3.66
CA TRP A 45 -2.92 9.25 -4.54
C TRP A 45 -3.93 8.14 -4.78
N PHE A 46 -5.23 8.47 -4.63
CA PHE A 46 -6.33 7.52 -4.79
C PHE A 46 -6.18 6.23 -3.96
N LEU A 47 -5.56 6.33 -2.77
CA LEU A 47 -5.34 5.18 -1.88
C LEU A 47 -4.49 4.07 -2.53
N SER A 48 -3.63 4.43 -3.47
CA SER A 48 -2.83 3.48 -4.27
C SER A 48 -1.81 2.67 -3.47
N ASN A 49 -1.49 3.06 -2.23
CA ASN A 49 -0.54 2.33 -1.39
C ASN A 49 -1.20 1.31 -0.46
N LEU A 50 -2.54 1.27 -0.37
CA LEU A 50 -3.25 0.32 0.49
C LEU A 50 -2.86 -1.15 0.28
N PRO A 51 -2.60 -1.65 -0.94
CA PRO A 51 -2.15 -3.03 -1.13
C PRO A 51 -0.80 -3.31 -0.45
N ALA A 52 0.13 -2.35 -0.47
CA ALA A 52 1.42 -2.49 0.19
C ALA A 52 1.29 -2.40 1.71
N GLU A 53 0.49 -1.46 2.22
CA GLU A 53 0.17 -1.34 3.64
C GLU A 53 -0.48 -2.62 4.17
N HIS A 54 -1.43 -3.19 3.42
CA HIS A 54 -2.09 -4.44 3.80
C HIS A 54 -1.11 -5.63 3.79
N LYS A 55 -0.19 -5.68 2.83
CA LYS A 55 0.85 -6.70 2.80
C LYS A 55 1.77 -6.61 4.02
N VAL A 56 2.22 -5.40 4.35
CA VAL A 56 3.05 -5.15 5.53
C VAL A 56 2.30 -5.46 6.83
N SER A 57 1.02 -5.11 6.92
CA SER A 57 0.19 -5.48 8.07
C SER A 57 0.02 -6.99 8.21
N ASN A 58 -0.21 -7.72 7.11
CA ASN A 58 -0.31 -9.18 7.14
C ASN A 58 1.02 -9.84 7.51
N PHE A 59 2.14 -9.27 7.06
CA PHE A 59 3.48 -9.69 7.46
C PHE A 59 3.67 -9.58 8.98
N PHE A 60 3.40 -8.41 9.56
CA PHE A 60 3.52 -8.22 11.01
C PHE A 60 2.52 -9.05 11.80
N SER A 61 1.29 -9.21 11.31
CA SER A 61 0.29 -10.12 11.91
C SER A 61 0.81 -11.57 11.98
N ALA A 62 1.55 -12.03 10.97
CA ALA A 62 2.16 -13.36 10.98
C ALA A 62 3.31 -13.46 12.00
N LEU A 63 4.12 -12.41 12.15
CA LEU A 63 5.16 -12.34 13.19
C LEU A 63 4.57 -12.40 14.60
N GLU A 64 3.50 -11.65 14.86
CA GLU A 64 2.78 -11.65 16.15
C GLU A 64 2.20 -13.02 16.49
N ALA A 65 1.65 -13.71 15.49
CA ALA A 65 1.17 -15.08 15.60
C ALA A 65 2.29 -16.12 15.74
N LYS A 66 3.56 -15.70 15.66
CA LYS A 66 4.76 -16.55 15.64
C LYS A 66 4.75 -17.56 14.48
N ASP A 67 4.02 -17.25 13.41
CA ASP A 67 3.99 -18.01 12.17
C ASP A 67 5.08 -17.50 11.23
N TYR A 68 6.33 -17.81 11.58
CA TYR A 68 7.51 -17.33 10.84
C TYR A 68 7.56 -17.88 9.41
N GLY A 69 6.99 -19.06 9.16
CA GLY A 69 6.91 -19.62 7.81
C GLY A 69 6.00 -18.79 6.91
N LYS A 70 4.84 -18.35 7.43
CA LYS A 70 3.95 -17.44 6.72
C LYS A 70 4.54 -16.04 6.59
N ALA A 71 5.15 -15.51 7.65
CA ALA A 71 5.81 -14.21 7.61
C ALA A 71 6.92 -14.19 6.55
N PHE A 72 7.73 -15.25 6.49
CA PHE A 72 8.77 -15.42 5.48
C PHE A 72 8.20 -15.48 4.07
N ALA A 73 7.14 -16.26 3.85
CA ALA A 73 6.44 -16.32 2.56
C ALA A 73 5.94 -14.95 2.09
N ILE A 74 5.40 -14.13 3.00
CA ILE A 74 4.94 -12.77 2.68
C ILE A 74 6.14 -11.86 2.36
N TYR A 75 7.20 -11.93 3.17
CA TYR A 75 8.41 -11.11 3.05
C TYR A 75 9.11 -11.34 1.71
N THR A 76 9.31 -12.60 1.33
CA THR A 76 9.95 -12.98 0.05
C THR A 76 8.99 -12.99 -1.13
N ASN A 77 7.71 -12.72 -0.89
CA ASN A 77 6.62 -12.88 -1.87
C ASN A 77 6.59 -14.25 -2.54
N ASP A 78 6.88 -15.30 -1.79
CA ASP A 78 6.93 -16.69 -2.26
C ASP A 78 6.05 -17.59 -1.39
N PRO A 79 4.77 -17.79 -1.75
CA PRO A 79 3.85 -18.63 -0.97
C PRO A 79 4.27 -20.10 -0.93
N ASP A 80 5.02 -20.56 -1.94
CA ASP A 80 5.49 -21.93 -2.08
C ASP A 80 7.00 -22.04 -1.82
N TRP A 81 7.57 -21.16 -0.99
CA TRP A 81 9.02 -21.08 -0.72
C TRP A 81 9.65 -22.43 -0.30
N GLN A 82 8.86 -23.32 0.31
CA GLN A 82 9.28 -24.66 0.70
C GLN A 82 9.62 -25.55 -0.51
N GLN A 83 9.02 -25.28 -1.67
CA GLN A 83 9.29 -25.95 -2.94
C GLN A 83 10.50 -25.34 -3.67
N HIS A 84 10.94 -24.14 -3.23
CA HIS A 84 12.05 -23.38 -3.83
C HIS A 84 13.15 -23.03 -2.82
N PRO A 85 13.64 -23.98 -2.00
CA PRO A 85 14.66 -23.69 -0.98
C PRO A 85 15.95 -23.14 -1.59
N GLU A 86 16.22 -23.45 -2.86
CA GLU A 86 17.37 -22.94 -3.59
C GLU A 86 17.34 -21.44 -3.87
N ARG A 87 16.16 -20.81 -3.94
CA ARG A 87 16.00 -19.37 -4.12
C ARG A 87 16.32 -18.58 -2.85
N HIS A 88 16.24 -19.24 -1.70
CA HIS A 88 16.34 -18.62 -0.37
C HIS A 88 17.61 -19.05 0.38
N LYS A 89 18.63 -19.53 -0.34
CA LYS A 89 19.90 -20.01 0.29
C LYS A 89 20.64 -18.92 1.06
N ASP A 90 20.65 -17.69 0.53
CA ASP A 90 21.37 -16.57 1.13
C ASP A 90 20.62 -15.96 2.32
N TYR A 91 19.31 -16.19 2.37
CA TYR A 91 18.43 -15.70 3.42
C TYR A 91 17.38 -16.77 3.81
N PRO A 92 17.80 -17.84 4.49
CA PRO A 92 16.91 -18.94 4.84
C PRO A 92 15.98 -18.57 6.00
N LEU A 93 14.88 -19.32 6.15
CA LEU A 93 13.88 -19.13 7.20
C LEU A 93 14.48 -19.02 8.61
N GLN A 94 15.53 -19.80 8.91
CA GLN A 94 16.19 -19.74 10.22
C GLN A 94 16.77 -18.34 10.51
N ARG A 95 17.56 -17.80 9.56
CA ARG A 95 18.14 -16.46 9.70
C ARG A 95 17.06 -15.39 9.78
N PHE A 96 16.04 -15.49 8.93
CA PHE A 96 14.87 -14.63 9.03
C PHE A 96 14.21 -14.69 10.41
N THR A 97 14.03 -15.89 10.98
CA THR A 97 13.42 -16.04 12.30
C THR A 97 14.26 -15.38 13.38
N GLU A 98 15.58 -15.52 13.33
CA GLU A 98 16.52 -14.85 14.25
C GLU A 98 16.43 -13.31 14.12
N ASP A 99 16.43 -12.79 12.89
CA ASP A 99 16.30 -11.36 12.58
C ASP A 99 14.97 -10.76 13.04
N TRP A 100 13.91 -11.56 13.20
CA TRP A 100 12.60 -11.09 13.68
C TRP A 100 12.27 -11.52 15.11
N THR A 101 13.25 -12.08 15.84
CA THR A 101 13.10 -12.46 17.25
C THR A 101 14.24 -11.95 18.13
N THR A 102 15.42 -12.56 18.03
CA THR A 102 16.57 -12.29 18.90
C THR A 102 17.44 -11.13 18.39
N ALA A 103 17.54 -10.98 17.08
CA ALA A 103 18.27 -9.90 16.41
C ALA A 103 17.32 -8.85 15.82
N SER A 104 16.09 -8.78 16.35
CA SER A 104 15.10 -7.82 15.88
C SER A 104 15.63 -6.39 15.87
N PRO A 105 15.29 -5.57 14.85
CA PRO A 105 15.59 -4.15 14.86
C PRO A 105 15.07 -3.42 16.11
N VAL A 106 14.08 -3.98 16.80
CA VAL A 106 13.54 -3.44 18.07
C VAL A 106 14.08 -4.13 19.32
N GLY A 107 15.01 -5.07 19.17
CA GLY A 107 15.67 -5.80 20.26
C GLY A 107 14.82 -6.89 20.93
N GLU A 108 13.60 -7.12 20.45
CA GLU A 108 12.68 -8.14 20.98
C GLU A 108 11.71 -8.66 19.89
N PRO A 109 11.06 -9.82 20.10
CA PRO A 109 10.05 -10.30 19.17
C PRO A 109 8.87 -9.32 19.01
N ILE A 110 8.31 -9.26 17.80
CA ILE A 110 7.14 -8.42 17.51
C ILE A 110 5.88 -9.02 18.17
N ARG A 111 5.14 -8.17 18.90
CA ARG A 111 3.93 -8.53 19.67
C ARG A 111 2.72 -7.68 19.29
N SER A 112 2.97 -6.47 18.77
CA SER A 112 1.94 -5.59 18.23
C SER A 112 2.52 -4.74 17.11
N HIS A 113 1.65 -4.35 16.16
CA HIS A 113 1.99 -3.45 15.07
C HIS A 113 0.83 -2.49 14.77
N HIS A 114 1.18 -1.34 14.20
CA HIS A 114 0.25 -0.39 13.62
C HIS A 114 0.90 0.26 12.39
N VAL A 115 0.23 0.22 11.25
CA VAL A 115 0.68 0.92 10.04
C VAL A 115 0.27 2.38 10.14
N ASP A 116 1.24 3.29 10.15
CA ASP A 116 0.97 4.71 10.36
C ASP A 116 0.74 5.45 9.04
N ILE A 117 1.70 5.37 8.13
CA ILE A 117 1.67 6.05 6.83
C ILE A 117 2.47 5.26 5.80
N SER A 118 2.24 5.55 4.53
CA SER A 118 3.08 5.08 3.43
C SER A 118 3.43 6.20 2.45
N LYS A 119 4.62 6.11 1.84
CA LYS A 119 5.02 7.03 0.77
C LYS A 119 5.65 6.27 -0.39
N THR A 120 5.23 6.62 -1.59
CA THR A 120 5.91 6.21 -2.81
C THR A 120 7.32 6.81 -2.81
N ASP A 121 8.31 6.00 -3.14
CA ASP A 121 9.71 6.40 -3.16
C ASP A 121 10.49 5.63 -4.24
N GLY A 122 11.75 6.01 -4.47
CA GLY A 122 12.62 5.47 -5.50
C GLY A 122 12.56 6.24 -6.82
N THR A 123 12.86 5.57 -7.93
CA THR A 123 13.05 6.25 -9.23
C THR A 123 11.83 6.19 -10.14
N GLY A 124 11.66 7.21 -10.99
CA GLY A 124 10.57 7.29 -11.96
C GLY A 124 9.31 8.01 -11.45
N ALA A 125 8.34 8.24 -12.34
CA ALA A 125 7.14 9.05 -12.05
C ALA A 125 6.21 8.45 -10.97
N PHE A 126 6.33 7.15 -10.71
CA PHE A 126 5.51 6.41 -9.74
C PHE A 126 6.34 5.68 -8.68
N GLY A 127 7.64 5.98 -8.59
CA GLY A 127 8.59 5.32 -7.70
C GLY A 127 8.83 3.84 -8.03
N SER A 128 9.97 3.31 -7.60
CA SER A 128 10.27 1.87 -7.69
C SER A 128 9.67 1.09 -6.51
N GLY A 129 9.29 1.77 -5.43
CA GLY A 129 8.69 1.12 -4.27
C GLY A 129 7.85 2.06 -3.41
N ILE A 130 7.46 1.52 -2.26
CA ILE A 130 6.69 2.22 -1.24
C ILE A 130 7.38 1.98 0.09
N ILE A 131 7.67 3.04 0.83
CA ILE A 131 8.07 2.94 2.23
C ILE A 131 6.79 2.93 3.05
N VAL A 132 6.62 1.90 3.87
CA VAL A 132 5.53 1.78 4.85
C VAL A 132 6.12 1.93 6.24
N ALA A 133 5.67 2.96 6.95
CA ALA A 133 6.05 3.19 8.33
C ALA A 133 5.12 2.40 9.27
N VAL A 134 5.72 1.65 10.19
CA VAL A 134 5.01 0.82 11.15
C VAL A 134 5.53 1.09 12.54
N ARG A 135 4.63 1.33 13.49
CA ARG A 135 4.93 1.28 14.92
C ARG A 135 4.76 -0.13 15.42
N VAL A 136 5.78 -0.67 16.09
CA VAL A 136 5.73 -1.99 16.70
C VAL A 136 6.02 -1.92 18.19
N ASN A 137 5.42 -2.83 18.95
CA ASN A 137 5.60 -2.97 20.40
C ASN A 137 5.45 -1.65 21.17
N GLY A 138 4.51 -0.80 20.74
CA GLY A 138 4.34 0.56 21.27
C GLY A 138 4.94 1.58 20.30
N ASP A 139 6.10 2.14 20.65
CA ASP A 139 6.64 3.35 20.00
C ASP A 139 7.84 3.09 19.06
N HIS A 140 8.22 1.83 18.84
CA HIS A 140 9.34 1.53 17.94
C HIS A 140 8.92 1.72 16.48
N LYS A 141 9.52 2.68 15.78
CA LYS A 141 9.25 2.96 14.37
C LYS A 141 10.14 2.07 13.49
N LEU A 142 9.52 1.25 12.65
CA LEU A 142 10.15 0.49 11.57
C LEU A 142 9.70 1.02 10.22
N PHE A 143 10.58 0.90 9.23
CA PHE A 143 10.32 1.35 7.87
C PHE A 143 10.54 0.18 6.92
N MET A 144 9.44 -0.35 6.40
CA MET A 144 9.46 -1.45 5.45
C MET A 144 9.48 -0.91 4.03
N TRP A 145 10.38 -1.42 3.19
CA TRP A 145 10.34 -1.19 1.75
C TRP A 145 9.49 -2.25 1.08
N TYR A 146 8.50 -1.84 0.30
CA TYR A 146 7.77 -2.69 -0.63
C TYR A 146 8.29 -2.43 -2.05
N GLU A 147 8.90 -3.44 -2.66
CA GLU A 147 9.38 -3.37 -4.05
C GLU A 147 8.20 -3.54 -5.01
N ARG A 148 7.90 -2.53 -5.86
CA ARG A 148 6.74 -2.63 -6.78
C ARG A 148 6.94 -3.69 -7.86
N LYS A 149 8.18 -3.97 -8.24
CA LYS A 149 8.52 -4.89 -9.32
C LYS A 149 8.06 -6.33 -9.03
N ASP A 150 8.31 -6.80 -7.83
CA ASP A 150 8.08 -8.20 -7.45
C ASP A 150 7.33 -8.36 -6.13
N GLY A 151 6.96 -7.26 -5.46
CA GLY A 151 6.21 -7.26 -4.23
C GLY A 151 7.00 -7.71 -3.00
N THR A 152 8.31 -7.92 -3.09
CA THR A 152 9.14 -8.30 -1.95
C THR A 152 9.19 -7.20 -0.90
N LEU A 153 9.41 -7.59 0.35
CA LEU A 153 9.62 -6.68 1.47
C LEU A 153 11.09 -6.66 1.86
N THR A 154 11.59 -5.48 2.25
CA THR A 154 12.95 -5.31 2.78
C THR A 154 12.93 -4.43 4.02
N GLU A 155 13.73 -4.79 5.01
CA GLU A 155 14.08 -3.95 6.16
C GLU A 155 15.62 -3.87 6.27
N PRO A 156 16.21 -2.69 6.54
CA PRO A 156 15.56 -1.37 6.60
C PRO A 156 15.21 -0.82 5.20
N ALA A 157 14.24 0.08 5.13
CA ALA A 157 13.93 0.82 3.90
C ALA A 157 15.09 1.76 3.48
N PRO A 158 15.22 2.10 2.18
CA PRO A 158 16.27 3.00 1.68
C PRO A 158 16.27 4.39 2.32
N HIS A 159 15.08 4.89 2.69
CA HIS A 159 14.90 6.15 3.39
C HIS A 159 13.96 5.99 4.57
N MET A 160 14.16 6.81 5.59
CA MET A 160 13.25 6.89 6.74
C MET A 160 12.25 8.03 6.53
N LEU A 161 10.97 7.76 6.79
CA LEU A 161 9.95 8.80 6.75
C LEU A 161 10.00 9.60 8.05
N GLN A 162 10.04 10.93 7.94
CA GLN A 162 9.83 11.80 9.09
C GLN A 162 8.33 12.01 9.27
N TYR A 163 7.80 11.56 10.41
CA TYR A 163 6.42 11.73 10.83
C TYR A 163 6.36 11.70 12.36
N ASP A 164 5.42 12.45 12.91
CA ASP A 164 5.22 12.58 14.36
C ASP A 164 4.50 11.33 14.92
#